data_AF-A0A834I7C8-F1
#
_entry.id   AF-A0A834I7C8-F1
#
_cell.length_a   1.000
_cell.length_b   1.000
_cell.length_c   1.000
_cell.angle_alpha   90.00
_cell.angle_beta   90.00
_cell.angle_gamma   90.00
#
_symmetry.space_group_name_H-M   'P 1'
#
loop_
_entity.id
_entity.type
_entity.pdbx_description
1 polymer ?
#
loop_
_entity_poly.entity_id
_entity_poly.type
_entity_poly.pdbx_seq_one_letter_code
_entity_poly.pdbx_strand_id
1 'polypeptide(L)'
;MTNADFINSRILFSDREYWYEQARIALRKRLQYAPDGKKPHAKNVILFVGDGMGVATTTAARILRGQRMGKSGEDHELAWDSFPAVALAKVSGRKYSCVYIKPGAYSRDSF
;
A
#
# COMPACT_ATOMS: atom_id res chain seq x y z
N MET A 1 -5.50 -27.63 33.42
CA MET A 1 -5.63 -26.62 32.35
C MET A 1 -6.50 -27.23 31.27
N THR A 2 -7.67 -26.65 30.97
CA THR A 2 -8.69 -27.31 30.14
C THR A 2 -8.64 -26.80 28.70
N ASN A 3 -9.14 -27.61 27.75
CA ASN A 3 -9.19 -27.27 26.31
C ASN A 3 -9.91 -25.94 26.01
N ALA A 4 -10.77 -25.46 26.91
CA ALA A 4 -11.48 -24.18 26.79
C ALA A 4 -10.57 -22.96 27.00
N ASP A 5 -9.52 -23.09 27.81
CA ASP A 5 -8.56 -22.02 28.10
C ASP A 5 -7.65 -21.76 26.89
N PHE A 6 -7.33 -22.82 26.13
CA PHE A 6 -6.54 -22.74 24.90
C PHE A 6 -7.32 -22.07 23.74
N ILE A 7 -8.62 -22.35 23.61
CA ILE A 7 -9.48 -21.75 22.58
C ILE A 7 -9.68 -20.25 22.84
N ASN A 8 -9.86 -19.85 24.12
CA ASN A 8 -10.01 -18.44 24.49
C ASN A 8 -8.75 -17.60 24.27
N SER A 9 -7.55 -18.18 24.42
CA SER A 9 -6.29 -17.48 24.17
C SER A 9 -6.06 -17.10 22.70
N ARG A 10 -6.73 -17.78 21.77
CA ARG A 10 -6.56 -17.62 20.32
C ARG A 10 -7.56 -16.63 19.69
N ILE A 11 -8.61 -16.26 20.44
CA ILE A 11 -9.71 -15.38 20.01
C ILE A 11 -9.52 -13.93 20.53
N LEU A 12 -8.53 -13.69 21.42
CA LEU A 12 -8.29 -12.38 22.02
C LEU A 12 -6.97 -11.72 21.56
N PHE A 13 -6.65 -11.78 20.27
CA PHE A 13 -6.11 -10.55 19.69
C PHE A 13 -7.30 -9.60 19.66
N SER A 14 -7.45 -8.73 20.67
CA SER A 14 -8.50 -7.73 20.63
C SER A 14 -8.28 -6.90 19.37
N ASP A 15 -9.32 -6.75 18.54
CA ASP A 15 -9.26 -6.10 17.22
C ASP A 15 -8.52 -4.75 17.30
N ARG A 16 -8.65 -4.07 18.44
CA ARG A 16 -7.96 -2.84 18.79
C ARG A 16 -6.42 -2.94 18.70
N GLU A 17 -5.81 -3.93 19.33
CA GLU A 17 -4.35 -4.11 19.39
C GLU A 17 -3.78 -4.35 17.99
N TYR A 18 -4.51 -5.11 17.16
CA TYR A 18 -4.16 -5.31 15.76
C TYR A 18 -4.09 -3.97 15.02
N TRP A 19 -5.15 -3.16 15.06
CA TRP A 19 -5.19 -1.86 14.38
C TRP A 19 -4.13 -0.88 14.92
N TYR A 20 -3.86 -0.88 16.22
CA TYR A 20 -2.78 -0.07 16.79
C TYR A 20 -1.41 -0.49 16.28
N GLU A 21 -1.13 -1.78 16.19
CA GLU A 21 0.15 -2.24 15.68
C GLU A 21 0.32 -1.91 14.19
N GLN A 22 -0.72 -2.11 13.37
CA GLN A 22 -0.71 -1.68 11.96
C GLN A 22 -0.44 -0.17 11.82
N ALA A 23 -1.07 0.66 12.65
CA ALA A 23 -0.84 2.09 12.66
C ALA A 23 0.60 2.46 13.06
N ARG A 24 1.18 1.79 14.06
CA ARG A 24 2.59 1.98 14.46
C ARG A 24 3.55 1.59 13.33
N ILE A 25 3.29 0.47 12.66
CA ILE A 25 4.08 0.02 11.51
C ILE A 25 4.02 1.06 10.38
N ALA A 26 2.82 1.53 10.04
CA ALA A 26 2.63 2.56 9.01
C ALA A 26 3.36 3.87 9.35
N LEU A 27 3.29 4.31 10.61
CA LEU A 27 3.99 5.51 11.08
C LEU A 27 5.51 5.35 11.00
N ARG A 28 6.06 4.23 11.49
CA ARG A 28 7.50 3.94 11.40
C ARG A 28 7.98 3.93 9.95
N LYS A 29 7.25 3.27 9.06
CA LYS A 29 7.54 3.26 7.62
C LYS A 29 7.55 4.67 7.03
N ARG A 30 6.62 5.54 7.46
CA ARG A 30 6.57 6.92 6.98
C ARG A 30 7.72 7.77 7.50
N LEU A 31 8.10 7.61 8.76
CA LEU A 31 9.21 8.33 9.38
C LEU A 31 10.55 7.96 8.75
N GLN A 32 10.78 6.68 8.42
CA GLN A 32 11.97 6.23 7.68
C GLN A 32 12.08 6.87 6.29
N TYR A 33 10.95 7.22 5.69
CA TYR A 33 10.89 7.82 4.37
C TYR A 33 10.97 9.36 4.39
N ALA A 34 10.87 10.00 5.57
CA ALA A 34 10.95 11.44 5.66
C ALA A 34 12.31 11.91 5.10
N PRO A 35 12.35 12.78 4.09
CA PRO A 35 13.62 13.17 3.49
C PRO A 35 14.45 13.97 4.49
N ASP A 36 15.72 13.58 4.68
CA ASP A 36 16.72 14.25 5.54
C ASP A 36 17.16 15.64 5.00
N GLY A 37 16.25 16.39 4.37
CA GLY A 37 16.52 17.65 3.68
C GLY A 37 17.28 17.52 2.36
N LYS A 38 17.89 16.36 2.08
CA LYS A 38 18.57 16.07 0.80
C LYS A 38 17.55 15.57 -0.22
N LYS A 39 17.36 16.32 -1.31
CA LYS A 39 16.59 15.89 -2.49
C LYS A 39 17.55 15.29 -3.51
N PRO A 40 17.77 13.96 -3.55
CA PRO A 40 18.65 13.37 -4.53
C PRO A 40 18.12 13.61 -5.94
N HIS A 41 19.00 13.98 -6.86
CA HIS A 41 18.66 14.12 -8.27
C HIS A 41 18.42 12.73 -8.88
N ALA A 42 17.24 12.52 -9.48
CA ALA A 42 16.93 11.25 -10.14
C ALA A 42 17.77 11.10 -11.42
N LYS A 43 18.44 9.96 -11.59
CA LYS A 43 19.19 9.66 -12.83
C LYS A 43 18.28 9.11 -13.93
N ASN A 44 17.25 8.35 -13.56
CA ASN A 44 16.31 7.69 -14.45
C ASN A 44 14.87 7.95 -13.97
N VAL A 45 13.93 8.03 -14.91
CA VAL A 45 12.50 8.16 -14.62
C VAL A 45 11.75 7.01 -15.29
N ILE A 46 10.90 6.33 -14.51
CA ILE A 46 10.00 5.28 -15.01
C ILE A 46 8.57 5.75 -14.74
N LEU A 47 7.74 5.75 -15.79
CA LEU A 47 6.34 6.11 -15.73
C LEU A 47 5.48 4.91 -16.15
N PHE A 48 4.72 4.36 -15.20
CA PHE A 48 3.72 3.36 -15.50
C PHE A 48 2.39 4.05 -15.78
N VAL A 49 1.84 3.85 -16.98
CA VAL A 49 0.53 4.38 -17.38
C VAL A 49 -0.44 3.21 -17.52
N GLY A 50 -1.41 3.16 -16.61
CA GLY A 50 -2.56 2.26 -16.73
C GLY A 50 -3.72 3.00 -17.37
N ASP A 51 -4.10 2.62 -18.59
CA ASP A 51 -5.31 3.17 -19.22
C ASP A 51 -6.56 2.74 -18.42
N GLY A 52 -7.46 3.69 -18.16
CA GLY A 52 -8.65 3.46 -17.32
C GLY A 52 -8.36 3.14 -15.84
N MET A 53 -7.12 3.30 -15.36
CA MET A 53 -6.75 3.00 -13.97
C MET A 53 -7.13 4.15 -13.02
N GLY A 54 -8.42 4.27 -12.73
CA GLY A 54 -8.94 5.15 -11.68
C GLY A 54 -8.80 4.54 -10.29
N VAL A 55 -9.26 5.29 -9.27
CA VAL A 55 -9.29 4.84 -7.87
C VAL A 55 -10.12 3.55 -7.74
N ALA A 56 -11.32 3.51 -8.34
CA ALA A 56 -12.19 2.34 -8.29
C ALA A 56 -11.55 1.09 -8.94
N THR A 57 -10.91 1.27 -10.10
CA THR A 57 -10.21 0.20 -10.81
C THR A 57 -9.08 -0.38 -9.96
N THR A 58 -8.33 0.49 -9.26
CA THR A 58 -7.23 0.05 -8.39
C THR A 58 -7.75 -0.77 -7.20
N THR A 59 -8.85 -0.34 -6.57
CA THR A 59 -9.50 -1.09 -5.48
C THR A 59 -10.02 -2.45 -5.96
N ALA A 60 -10.71 -2.49 -7.11
CA ALA A 60 -11.18 -3.74 -7.68
C ALA A 60 -10.02 -4.70 -8.00
N ALA A 61 -8.90 -4.19 -8.50
CA ALA A 61 -7.70 -4.97 -8.76
C ALA A 61 -7.07 -5.55 -7.48
N ARG A 62 -7.06 -4.80 -6.37
CA ARG A 62 -6.61 -5.32 -5.05
C ARG A 62 -7.44 -6.52 -4.62
N ILE A 63 -8.76 -6.36 -4.63
CA ILE A 63 -9.71 -7.40 -4.23
C ILE A 63 -9.53 -8.64 -5.10
N LEU A 64 -9.55 -8.46 -6.43
CA LEU A 64 -9.39 -9.55 -7.37
C LEU A 64 -8.06 -10.29 -7.19
N ARG A 65 -6.96 -9.55 -6.96
CA ARG A 65 -5.64 -10.13 -6.77
C ARG A 65 -5.57 -10.93 -5.47
N GLY A 66 -6.10 -10.41 -4.37
CA GLY A 66 -6.15 -11.11 -3.10
C GLY A 66 -7.02 -12.38 -3.16
N GLN A 67 -8.18 -12.31 -3.81
CA GLN A 67 -9.05 -13.48 -4.04
C GLN A 67 -8.37 -14.55 -4.87
N ARG A 68 -7.62 -14.17 -5.92
CA ARG A 68 -6.82 -15.13 -6.71
C ARG A 68 -5.69 -15.81 -5.93
N MET A 69 -5.28 -15.24 -4.80
CA MET A 69 -4.33 -15.84 -3.85
C MET A 69 -5.02 -16.64 -2.74
N GLY A 70 -6.35 -16.81 -2.79
CA GLY A 70 -7.12 -17.48 -1.74
C GLY A 70 -7.30 -16.66 -0.46
N LYS A 71 -7.12 -15.33 -0.52
CA LYS A 71 -7.36 -14.40 0.60
C LYS A 71 -8.72 -13.70 0.48
N SER A 72 -9.13 -12.96 1.51
CA SER A 72 -10.35 -12.12 1.54
C SER A 72 -10.44 -11.17 0.34
N GLY A 73 -9.30 -10.60 -0.07
CA GLY A 73 -9.20 -9.64 -1.17
C GLY A 73 -8.85 -8.24 -0.68
N GLU A 74 -9.59 -7.75 0.31
CA GLU A 74 -9.54 -6.35 0.77
C GLU A 74 -8.21 -5.97 1.42
N ASP A 75 -7.56 -6.93 2.07
CA ASP A 75 -6.27 -6.73 2.76
C ASP A 75 -5.05 -6.85 1.81
N HIS A 76 -5.28 -6.95 0.50
CA HIS A 76 -4.20 -7.11 -0.46
C HIS A 76 -3.69 -5.76 -0.97
N GLU A 77 -2.36 -5.61 -0.98
CA GLU A 77 -1.66 -4.46 -1.55
C GLU A 77 -1.12 -4.80 -2.95
N LEU A 78 -1.29 -3.88 -3.90
CA LEU A 78 -0.61 -3.92 -5.20
C LEU A 78 0.82 -3.36 -5.06
N ALA A 79 1.67 -3.64 -6.05
CA ALA A 79 3.08 -3.20 -6.00
C ALA A 79 3.24 -1.69 -5.75
N TRP A 80 2.40 -0.87 -6.38
CA TRP A 80 2.41 0.59 -6.22
C TRP A 80 1.75 1.09 -4.93
N ASP A 81 1.00 0.27 -4.19
CA ASP A 81 0.45 0.66 -2.89
C ASP A 81 1.54 0.77 -1.82
N SER A 82 2.65 0.07 -2.03
CA SER A 82 3.84 0.17 -1.20
C SER A 82 4.62 1.47 -1.41
N PHE A 83 4.28 2.26 -2.45
CA PHE A 83 5.02 3.47 -2.80
C PHE A 83 4.80 4.57 -1.74
N PRO A 84 5.85 5.31 -1.39
CA PRO A 84 5.82 6.23 -0.25
C PRO A 84 5.06 7.54 -0.51
N ALA A 85 4.70 7.86 -1.75
CA ALA A 85 3.97 9.06 -2.08
C ALA A 85 2.84 8.77 -3.07
N VAL A 86 1.72 9.46 -2.88
CA VAL A 86 0.54 9.38 -3.72
C VAL A 86 -0.01 10.78 -3.97
N ALA A 87 -0.52 11.03 -5.17
CA ALA A 87 -1.12 12.29 -5.55
C ALA A 87 -2.38 12.06 -6.39
N LEU A 88 -3.26 13.07 -6.45
CA LEU A 88 -4.39 13.09 -7.38
C LEU A 88 -4.07 14.00 -8.55
N ALA A 89 -4.15 13.48 -9.77
CA ALA A 89 -4.00 14.24 -10.99
C ALA A 89 -5.36 14.51 -11.62
N LYS A 90 -5.66 15.78 -11.90
CA LYS A 90 -6.87 16.18 -12.62
C LYS A 90 -6.70 15.83 -14.10
N VAL A 91 -7.61 15.02 -14.64
CA VAL A 91 -7.52 14.52 -16.03
C VAL A 91 -8.45 15.30 -16.96
N SER A 92 -9.66 15.64 -16.51
CA SER A 92 -10.60 16.52 -17.23
C SER A 92 -11.69 17.00 -16.28
N GLY A 93 -12.29 18.18 -16.50
CA GLY A 93 -13.47 18.65 -15.77
C GLY A 93 -13.49 18.31 -14.25
N ARG A 94 -14.21 17.22 -13.91
CA ARG A 94 -14.37 16.66 -12.54
C ARG A 94 -13.71 15.28 -12.32
N LYS A 95 -12.91 14.78 -13.27
CA LYS A 95 -12.25 13.47 -13.22
C LYS A 95 -10.83 13.58 -12.70
N TYR A 96 -10.49 12.70 -11.75
CA TYR A 96 -9.17 12.57 -11.16
C TYR A 96 -8.64 11.14 -11.32
N SER A 97 -7.33 11.01 -11.46
CA SER A 97 -6.59 9.75 -11.44
C SER A 97 -5.62 9.73 -10.25
N CYS A 98 -5.33 8.54 -9.74
CA CYS A 98 -4.36 8.35 -8.66
C CYS A 98 -2.97 8.13 -9.25
N VAL A 99 -1.98 8.89 -8.77
CA VAL A 99 -0.58 8.78 -9.21
C VAL A 99 0.25 8.29 -8.03
N TYR A 100 0.93 7.17 -8.22
CA TYR A 100 1.80 6.56 -7.21
C TYR A 100 3.26 6.88 -7.54
N ILE A 101 3.99 7.36 -6.53
CA ILE A 101 5.34 7.88 -6.70
C ILE A 101 6.28 7.14 -5.74
N LYS A 102 7.24 6.43 -6.32
CA LYS A 102 8.43 5.95 -5.63
C LYS A 102 9.62 6.85 -6.01
N PRO A 103 10.18 7.61 -5.07
CA PRO A 103 11.42 8.32 -5.33
C PRO A 103 12.62 7.38 -5.13
N GLY A 104 13.67 7.60 -5.91
CA GLY A 104 14.89 6.80 -5.83
C GLY A 104 15.58 6.62 -7.18
N ALA A 105 16.73 5.95 -7.15
CA ALA A 105 17.41 5.51 -8.35
C ALA A 105 16.77 4.20 -8.84
N TYR A 106 16.36 4.17 -10.10
CA TYR A 106 15.84 2.98 -10.74
C TYR A 106 16.91 2.31 -11.60
N SER A 107 17.08 1.01 -11.43
CA SER A 107 17.94 0.11 -12.21
C SER A 107 17.09 -0.97 -12.90
N ARG A 108 17.71 -1.77 -13.78
CA ARG A 108 17.01 -2.87 -14.47
C ARG A 108 16.32 -3.87 -13.53
N ASP A 109 16.82 -4.01 -12.30
CA ASP A 109 16.35 -5.00 -11.32
C ASP A 109 15.31 -4.42 -10.33
N SER A 110 14.78 -3.23 -10.60
CA SER A 110 13.91 -2.51 -9.66
C SER A 110 12.45 -2.98 -9.63
N PHE A 111 12.06 -3.95 -10.48
CA PHE A 111 10.70 -4.47 -10.63
C PHE A 111 10.66 -5.95 -10.99
#